data_AF-A0A3D2K0Y8-F1
#
_entry.id   AF-A0A3D2K0Y8-F1
#
_cell.length_a   1.000
_cell.length_b   1.000
_cell.length_c   1.000
_cell.angle_alpha   90.00
_cell.angle_beta   90.00
_cell.angle_gamma   90.00
#
_symmetry.space_group_name_H-M   'P 1'
#
loop_
_entity.id
_entity.type
_entity.pdbx_description
1 polymer ?
#
loop_
_entity_poly.entity_id
_entity_poly.type
_entity_poly.pdbx_seq_one_letter_code
_entity_poly.pdbx_strand_id
1 'polypeptide(L)'
;MPAQAQTESGLPEWLSLGFEQQSRMQHLEGQFRAGLDGSDQGFEWRNSLTAEAAFEKFSITAEVADMRTYLTDSGSPLDSFFANPLDILQANVTVPIANVFSESDRGFIKVGRFTMDQGSRRFVARNRFRNTINSFAGVQARLENDSSSLDLFYTRPTARRVSGDWIDNDPKLDKQSSDFFWGAYFTTRLTAQADSLQLYLLGADEKRDRPANQRFDVLTTGARLFRNPTAGSWHYDTEAVYQFGDAPALDANSALLDHKARYFHLSIGYSFEASWQPRLSFIYHYGSGDKDPLDNESNELDHLFGVPRPDFGPTGSFRAFQRVNTSSPGLMLNLQPANNIDAYIRWQRPSLAEEAQGWRTTRYRHPGNLGEDFLGDQLETRVRWHLFSNKLSIDGGYVWINAGPYMDLVNKGDSHYYYLQTILRL
;
A
#
# COMPACT_ATOMS: atom_id res chain seq x y z
N MET A 1 -4.39 -14.81 -4.72
CA MET A 1 -5.83 -14.81 -5.02
C MET A 1 -6.58 -14.82 -3.70
N PRO A 2 -7.68 -14.06 -3.53
CA PRO A 2 -8.54 -14.25 -2.36
C PRO A 2 -9.02 -15.70 -2.35
N ALA A 3 -9.02 -16.34 -1.19
CA ALA A 3 -9.62 -17.67 -1.05
C ALA A 3 -11.11 -17.52 -1.37
N GLN A 4 -11.54 -18.04 -2.52
CA GLN A 4 -12.94 -18.22 -2.82
C GLN A 4 -13.45 -19.27 -1.82
N ALA A 5 -14.44 -18.90 -1.00
CA ALA A 5 -15.20 -19.91 -0.29
C ALA A 5 -15.81 -20.86 -1.33
N GLN A 6 -15.69 -22.16 -1.09
CA GLN A 6 -16.36 -23.17 -1.91
C GLN A 6 -17.83 -22.78 -2.07
N THR A 7 -18.27 -22.70 -3.33
CA THR A 7 -19.66 -22.51 -3.73
C THR A 7 -20.56 -23.41 -2.91
N GLU A 8 -21.34 -22.83 -1.98
CA GLU A 8 -22.41 -23.57 -1.33
C GLU A 8 -23.47 -23.96 -2.37
N SER A 9 -24.02 -25.16 -2.19
CA SER A 9 -24.85 -25.94 -3.11
C SER A 9 -26.27 -25.38 -3.34
N GLY A 10 -26.38 -24.12 -3.78
CA GLY A 10 -27.67 -23.48 -4.08
C GLY A 10 -27.63 -22.28 -5.03
N LEU A 11 -26.44 -21.75 -5.34
CA LEU A 11 -26.31 -20.72 -6.37
C LEU A 11 -26.17 -21.35 -7.77
N PRO A 12 -26.71 -20.72 -8.82
CA PRO A 12 -26.41 -21.11 -10.19
C PRO A 12 -24.91 -21.05 -10.47
N GLU A 13 -24.39 -21.93 -11.33
CA GLU A 13 -22.95 -21.99 -11.66
C GLU A 13 -22.37 -20.68 -12.22
N TRP A 14 -23.22 -19.86 -12.85
CA TRP A 14 -22.82 -18.56 -13.39
C TRP A 14 -22.68 -17.47 -12.31
N LEU A 15 -23.10 -17.69 -11.06
CA LEU A 15 -23.12 -16.69 -10.01
C LEU A 15 -22.25 -17.09 -8.82
N SER A 16 -21.29 -16.24 -8.48
CA SER A 16 -20.51 -16.32 -7.24
C SER A 16 -20.82 -15.13 -6.34
N LEU A 17 -20.99 -15.39 -5.05
CA LEU A 17 -21.11 -14.37 -4.01
C LEU A 17 -19.95 -14.57 -3.02
N GLY A 18 -19.44 -13.47 -2.48
CA GLY A 18 -18.42 -13.50 -1.43
C GLY A 18 -18.66 -12.40 -0.42
N PHE A 19 -18.51 -12.73 0.86
CA PHE A 19 -18.58 -11.77 1.95
C PHE A 19 -17.26 -11.77 2.71
N GLU A 20 -16.66 -10.59 2.90
CA GLU A 20 -15.50 -10.42 3.80
C GLU A 20 -15.85 -9.39 4.88
N GLN A 21 -15.73 -9.79 6.15
CA GLN A 21 -15.75 -8.89 7.29
C GLN A 21 -14.34 -8.81 7.88
N GLN A 22 -13.89 -7.60 8.16
CA GLN A 22 -12.66 -7.33 8.88
C GLN A 22 -12.98 -6.42 10.07
N SER A 23 -12.55 -6.82 11.25
CA SER A 23 -12.53 -5.98 12.44
C SER A 23 -11.12 -5.88 12.99
N ARG A 24 -10.68 -4.66 13.30
CA ARG A 24 -9.38 -4.41 13.93
C ARG A 24 -9.55 -3.52 15.15
N MET A 25 -8.98 -3.95 16.27
CA MET A 25 -8.66 -3.06 17.39
C MET A 25 -7.20 -2.67 17.27
N GLN A 26 -6.90 -1.39 17.50
CA GLN A 26 -5.54 -0.87 17.53
C GLN A 26 -5.35 0.13 18.66
N HIS A 27 -4.13 0.18 19.17
CA HIS A 27 -3.72 1.13 20.21
C HIS A 27 -2.31 1.63 19.91
N LEU A 28 -2.10 2.93 20.06
CA LEU A 28 -0.82 3.59 19.87
C LEU A 28 -0.53 4.43 21.12
N GLU A 29 0.53 4.09 21.84
CA GLU A 29 1.06 4.86 22.96
C GLU A 29 2.34 5.58 22.52
N GLY A 30 2.56 6.79 23.02
CA GLY A 30 3.73 7.61 22.68
C GLY A 30 3.55 8.28 21.32
N GLN A 31 2.72 9.32 21.23
CA GLN A 31 2.47 9.98 19.96
C GLN A 31 3.73 10.60 19.36
N PHE A 32 4.15 10.07 18.22
CA PHE A 32 5.24 10.62 17.40
C PHE A 32 4.80 11.81 16.53
N ARG A 33 3.51 12.14 16.46
CA ARG A 33 2.98 13.26 15.65
C ARG A 33 3.17 14.61 16.34
N ALA A 34 3.46 15.66 15.57
CA ALA A 34 3.54 17.02 16.08
C ALA A 34 2.20 17.46 16.69
N GLY A 35 2.28 18.12 17.84
CA GLY A 35 1.11 18.71 18.51
C GLY A 35 0.12 17.70 19.06
N LEU A 36 0.44 16.40 19.00
CA LEU A 36 -0.31 15.32 19.64
C LEU A 36 0.59 14.64 20.67
N ASP A 37 0.03 14.34 21.83
CA ASP A 37 0.69 13.66 22.93
C ASP A 37 -0.24 12.56 23.48
N GLY A 38 0.29 11.67 24.31
CA GLY A 38 -0.47 10.58 24.91
C GLY A 38 -0.66 9.40 23.96
N SER A 39 -1.88 8.86 23.92
CA SER A 39 -2.22 7.65 23.18
C SER A 39 -3.46 7.82 22.30
N ASP A 40 -3.50 7.05 21.20
CA ASP A 40 -4.65 6.91 20.33
C ASP A 40 -5.15 5.47 20.40
N GLN A 41 -6.46 5.27 20.27
CA GLN A 41 -7.04 3.96 20.06
C GLN A 41 -8.04 4.00 18.90
N GLY A 42 -8.35 2.84 18.35
CA GLY A 42 -9.35 2.76 17.30
C GLY A 42 -9.88 1.36 17.09
N PHE A 43 -11.12 1.30 16.63
CA PHE A 43 -11.77 0.10 16.15
C PHE A 43 -12.24 0.31 14.72
N GLU A 44 -11.63 -0.41 13.79
CA GLU A 44 -12.02 -0.36 12.38
C GLU A 44 -12.86 -1.56 12.01
N TRP A 45 -13.94 -1.29 11.30
CA TRP A 45 -14.93 -2.26 10.88
C TRP A 45 -15.17 -2.14 9.38
N ARG A 46 -14.83 -3.18 8.62
CA ARG A 46 -15.07 -3.24 7.18
C ARG A 46 -15.90 -4.47 6.84
N ASN A 47 -16.99 -4.27 6.12
CA ASN A 47 -17.72 -5.34 5.44
C ASN A 47 -17.62 -5.11 3.95
N SER A 48 -17.48 -6.18 3.19
CA SER A 48 -17.56 -6.14 1.74
C SER A 48 -18.40 -7.31 1.25
N LEU A 49 -19.27 -7.02 0.28
CA LEU A 49 -20.07 -8.00 -0.42
C LEU A 49 -19.70 -7.90 -1.90
N THR A 50 -19.22 -9.01 -2.45
CA THR A 50 -18.88 -9.15 -3.86
C THR A 50 -19.87 -10.09 -4.53
N ALA A 51 -20.32 -9.72 -5.72
CA ALA A 51 -21.07 -10.58 -6.62
C ALA A 51 -20.34 -10.62 -7.97
N GLU A 52 -20.13 -11.83 -8.50
CA GLU A 52 -19.57 -12.06 -9.83
C GLU A 52 -20.53 -12.94 -10.64
N ALA A 53 -20.95 -12.43 -11.79
CA ALA A 53 -21.74 -13.18 -12.77
C ALA A 53 -20.87 -13.52 -13.98
N ALA A 54 -20.56 -14.79 -14.19
CA ALA A 54 -19.72 -15.29 -15.27
C ALA A 54 -20.56 -15.88 -16.41
N PHE A 55 -20.33 -15.39 -17.62
CA PHE A 55 -20.93 -15.86 -18.87
C PHE A 55 -19.84 -16.36 -19.82
N GLU A 56 -20.22 -17.05 -20.90
CA GLU A 56 -19.25 -17.64 -21.84
C GLU A 56 -18.22 -16.64 -22.40
N LYS A 57 -18.62 -15.37 -22.58
CA LYS A 57 -17.80 -14.35 -23.27
C LYS A 57 -17.39 -13.18 -22.39
N PHE A 58 -17.91 -13.07 -21.18
CA PHE A 58 -17.61 -11.96 -20.27
C PHE A 58 -18.05 -12.30 -18.85
N SER A 59 -17.54 -11.58 -17.86
CA SER A 59 -18.07 -11.56 -16.50
C SER A 59 -18.42 -10.15 -16.06
N ILE A 60 -19.34 -10.04 -15.11
CA ILE A 60 -19.73 -8.79 -14.45
C ILE A 60 -19.36 -8.92 -12.98
N THR A 61 -18.67 -7.92 -12.44
CA THR A 61 -18.32 -7.86 -11.01
C THR A 61 -18.93 -6.61 -10.38
N ALA A 62 -19.63 -6.81 -9.27
CA ALA A 62 -20.07 -5.75 -8.37
C ALA A 62 -19.50 -6.00 -6.97
N GLU A 63 -18.94 -4.97 -6.34
CA GLU A 63 -18.48 -5.03 -4.95
C GLU A 63 -18.93 -3.77 -4.23
N VAL A 64 -19.64 -3.95 -3.12
CA VAL A 64 -19.99 -2.87 -2.19
C VAL A 64 -19.28 -3.09 -0.87
N ALA A 65 -18.89 -2.01 -0.20
CA ALA A 65 -18.23 -2.09 1.09
C ALA A 65 -18.70 -0.99 2.05
N ASP A 66 -18.83 -1.35 3.32
CA ASP A 66 -19.09 -0.43 4.43
C ASP A 66 -17.86 -0.41 5.32
N MET A 67 -17.16 0.72 5.39
CA MET A 67 -15.86 0.88 6.05
C MET A 67 -15.96 1.98 7.10
N ARG A 68 -15.98 1.60 8.38
CA ARG A 68 -16.24 2.49 9.52
C ARG A 68 -15.11 2.47 10.53
N THR A 69 -15.01 3.54 11.31
CA THR A 69 -14.06 3.68 12.41
C THR A 69 -14.78 4.12 13.68
N TYR A 70 -14.38 3.58 14.83
CA TYR A 70 -14.97 3.81 16.14
C TYR A 70 -13.88 3.91 17.20
N LEU A 71 -14.27 4.32 18.42
CA LEU A 71 -13.38 4.44 19.59
C LEU A 71 -12.21 5.42 19.39
N THR A 72 -12.26 6.24 18.35
CA THR A 72 -11.34 7.35 18.09
C THR A 72 -11.84 8.61 18.78
N ASP A 73 -10.98 9.61 18.91
CA ASP A 73 -11.29 10.89 19.55
C ASP A 73 -10.89 12.08 18.66
N SER A 74 -11.00 13.30 19.19
CA SER A 74 -10.65 14.53 18.46
C SER A 74 -9.14 14.72 18.24
N GLY A 75 -8.29 14.01 19.00
CA GLY A 75 -6.84 13.99 18.81
C GLY A 75 -6.40 13.01 17.72
N SER A 76 -7.24 12.02 17.43
CA SER A 76 -6.99 11.00 16.42
C SER A 76 -6.87 11.64 15.01
N PRO A 77 -5.79 11.37 14.25
CA PRO A 77 -5.55 11.99 12.95
C PRO A 77 -6.37 11.33 11.83
N LEU A 78 -7.69 11.41 11.93
CA LEU A 78 -8.63 10.80 10.98
C LEU A 78 -8.62 11.52 9.63
N ASP A 79 -8.69 10.74 8.57
CA ASP A 79 -8.79 11.17 7.18
C ASP A 79 -9.52 10.08 6.35
N SER A 80 -9.53 10.24 5.03
CA SER A 80 -10.14 9.29 4.08
C SER A 80 -9.55 7.87 4.09
N PHE A 81 -8.53 7.60 4.90
CA PHE A 81 -7.95 6.29 5.11
C PHE A 81 -8.63 5.49 6.22
N PHE A 82 -9.40 6.16 7.08
CA PHE A 82 -10.04 5.56 8.25
C PHE A 82 -11.50 5.18 8.00
N ALA A 83 -12.27 6.00 7.29
CA ALA A 83 -13.69 5.75 7.04
C ALA A 83 -14.09 6.01 5.59
N ASN A 84 -14.97 5.16 5.07
CA ASN A 84 -15.73 5.35 3.84
C ASN A 84 -17.06 4.58 3.96
N PRO A 85 -18.05 5.14 4.68
CA PRO A 85 -19.32 4.47 4.93
C PRO A 85 -20.11 4.35 3.63
N LEU A 86 -20.38 3.11 3.23
CA LEU A 86 -21.06 2.73 1.99
C LEU A 86 -20.39 3.22 0.68
N ASP A 87 -19.52 2.39 0.12
CA ASP A 87 -18.86 2.61 -1.18
C ASP A 87 -19.14 1.47 -2.17
N ILE A 88 -19.16 1.80 -3.46
CA ILE A 88 -19.18 0.83 -4.57
C ILE A 88 -17.74 0.64 -5.03
N LEU A 89 -17.02 -0.32 -4.46
CA LEU A 89 -15.62 -0.57 -4.80
C LEU A 89 -15.43 -1.06 -6.23
N GLN A 90 -16.35 -1.89 -6.72
CA GLN A 90 -16.29 -2.44 -8.07
C GLN A 90 -17.67 -2.45 -8.73
N ALA A 91 -17.69 -2.12 -10.01
CA ALA A 91 -18.81 -2.24 -10.93
C ALA A 91 -18.22 -2.27 -12.34
N ASN A 92 -17.87 -3.46 -12.82
CA ASN A 92 -17.14 -3.62 -14.08
C ASN A 92 -17.59 -4.84 -14.88
N VAL A 93 -17.26 -4.80 -16.17
CA VAL A 93 -17.36 -5.92 -17.11
C VAL A 93 -15.94 -6.34 -17.49
N THR A 94 -15.67 -7.64 -17.47
CA THR A 94 -14.40 -8.23 -17.88
C THR A 94 -14.63 -9.16 -19.06
N VAL A 95 -13.89 -8.95 -20.15
CA VAL A 95 -13.92 -9.78 -21.35
C VAL A 95 -12.59 -10.52 -21.45
N PRO A 96 -12.57 -11.86 -21.42
CA PRO A 96 -11.35 -12.63 -21.63
C PRO A 96 -10.84 -12.43 -23.05
N ILE A 97 -9.51 -12.35 -23.21
CA ILE A 97 -8.82 -12.34 -24.50
C ILE A 97 -7.81 -13.48 -24.52
N ALA A 98 -7.62 -14.09 -25.67
CA ALA A 98 -6.64 -15.15 -25.88
C ALA A 98 -6.14 -15.11 -27.32
N ASN A 99 -5.00 -15.75 -27.58
CA ASN A 99 -4.44 -15.92 -28.92
C ASN A 99 -4.22 -14.60 -29.68
N VAL A 100 -3.81 -13.54 -28.98
CA VAL A 100 -3.66 -12.19 -29.56
C VAL A 100 -2.41 -12.09 -30.43
N PHE A 101 -1.26 -12.56 -29.94
CA PHE A 101 0.01 -12.63 -30.68
C PHE A 101 0.56 -14.06 -30.76
N SER A 102 0.28 -14.90 -29.76
CA SER A 102 0.69 -16.31 -29.69
C SER A 102 -0.42 -17.20 -29.13
N GLU A 103 -0.40 -18.51 -29.43
CA GLU A 103 -1.41 -19.47 -28.94
C GLU A 103 -1.40 -19.66 -27.41
N SER A 104 -0.32 -19.30 -26.72
CA SER A 104 -0.26 -19.35 -25.25
C SER A 104 -0.72 -18.06 -24.57
N ASP A 105 -1.05 -17.03 -25.36
CA ASP A 105 -1.52 -15.76 -24.84
C ASP A 105 -2.92 -15.91 -24.24
N ARG A 106 -3.06 -15.42 -23.01
CA ARG A 106 -4.33 -15.31 -22.29
C ARG A 106 -4.37 -14.02 -21.50
N GLY A 107 -5.56 -13.50 -21.25
CA GLY A 107 -5.69 -12.19 -20.66
C GLY A 107 -7.12 -11.73 -20.51
N PHE A 108 -7.27 -10.44 -20.25
CA PHE A 108 -8.58 -9.80 -20.19
C PHE A 108 -8.52 -8.33 -20.58
N ILE A 109 -9.68 -7.79 -20.97
CA ILE A 109 -9.99 -6.36 -20.98
C ILE A 109 -11.10 -6.13 -19.97
N LYS A 110 -10.89 -5.20 -19.05
CA LYS A 110 -11.83 -4.83 -17.99
C LYS A 110 -12.20 -3.37 -18.13
N VAL A 111 -13.50 -3.09 -18.10
CA VAL A 111 -14.05 -1.73 -18.24
C VAL A 111 -15.05 -1.46 -17.12
N GLY A 112 -14.96 -0.29 -16.50
CA GLY A 112 -15.85 0.14 -15.42
C GLY A 112 -15.06 0.55 -14.18
N ARG A 113 -15.65 0.36 -13.00
CA ARG A 113 -15.00 0.62 -11.70
C ARG A 113 -14.39 -0.65 -11.14
N PHE A 114 -13.12 -0.60 -10.76
CA PHE A 114 -12.37 -1.74 -10.25
C PHE A 114 -11.27 -1.30 -9.28
N THR A 115 -10.66 -2.27 -8.59
CA THR A 115 -9.47 -2.05 -7.76
C THR A 115 -8.25 -2.68 -8.42
N MET A 116 -7.08 -2.08 -8.22
CA MET A 116 -5.82 -2.56 -8.81
C MET A 116 -4.82 -3.00 -7.75
N ASP A 117 -4.05 -4.03 -8.03
CA ASP A 117 -2.99 -4.57 -7.16
C ASP A 117 -1.82 -5.01 -8.06
N GLN A 118 -0.80 -4.15 -8.22
CA GLN A 118 0.22 -4.30 -9.25
C GLN A 118 1.64 -4.42 -8.68
N GLY A 119 2.49 -5.15 -9.39
CA GLY A 119 3.92 -5.25 -9.12
C GLY A 119 4.26 -5.62 -7.67
N SER A 120 5.14 -4.84 -7.05
CA SER A 120 5.52 -4.97 -5.64
C SER A 120 4.46 -4.42 -4.66
N ARG A 121 3.39 -3.81 -5.17
CA ARG A 121 2.34 -3.09 -4.40
C ARG A 121 2.83 -1.79 -3.77
N ARG A 122 4.04 -1.31 -4.09
CA ARG A 122 4.63 -0.09 -3.53
C ARG A 122 4.05 1.20 -4.10
N PHE A 123 3.52 1.14 -5.34
CA PHE A 123 2.97 2.29 -6.06
C PHE A 123 1.51 2.11 -6.50
N VAL A 124 1.04 0.87 -6.68
CA VAL A 124 -0.36 0.57 -6.98
C VAL A 124 -0.80 -0.68 -6.23
N ALA A 125 -1.70 -0.52 -5.27
CA ALA A 125 -2.12 -1.64 -4.43
C ALA A 125 -3.58 -1.56 -4.02
N ARG A 126 -4.18 -2.74 -3.89
CA ARG A 126 -5.44 -2.89 -3.18
C ARG A 126 -5.13 -3.00 -1.69
N ASN A 127 -5.58 -2.01 -0.92
CA ASN A 127 -5.37 -1.96 0.52
C ASN A 127 -6.01 -3.17 1.21
N ARG A 128 -5.24 -3.80 2.10
CA ARG A 128 -5.71 -4.92 2.95
C ARG A 128 -5.75 -4.52 4.42
N PHE A 129 -4.68 -3.86 4.88
CA PHE A 129 -4.57 -3.38 6.26
C PHE A 129 -5.38 -2.09 6.48
N ARG A 130 -5.04 -0.99 5.78
CA ARG A 130 -5.83 0.25 5.83
C ARG A 130 -7.32 -0.03 5.65
N ASN A 131 -8.17 0.67 6.41
CA ASN A 131 -9.60 0.38 6.43
C ASN A 131 -10.22 0.61 5.05
N THR A 132 -9.93 1.77 4.43
CA THR A 132 -10.47 2.12 3.11
C THR A 132 -9.66 1.57 1.95
N ILE A 133 -10.33 1.23 0.85
CA ILE A 133 -9.76 0.58 -0.34
C ILE A 133 -9.78 1.53 -1.54
N ASN A 134 -8.65 1.68 -2.24
CA ASN A 134 -8.55 2.45 -3.49
C ASN A 134 -9.33 1.77 -4.61
N SER A 135 -10.17 2.54 -5.30
CA SER A 135 -10.88 2.13 -6.50
C SER A 135 -10.65 3.16 -7.61
N PHE A 136 -10.81 2.68 -8.84
CA PHE A 136 -10.51 3.39 -10.06
C PHE A 136 -11.62 3.12 -11.08
N ALA A 137 -11.95 4.10 -11.91
CA ALA A 137 -12.84 3.91 -13.05
C ALA A 137 -12.10 4.12 -14.36
N GLY A 138 -12.25 3.20 -15.30
CA GLY A 138 -11.61 3.29 -16.61
C GLY A 138 -11.49 1.94 -17.29
N VAL A 139 -10.32 1.70 -17.88
CA VAL A 139 -10.01 0.47 -18.61
C VAL A 139 -8.71 -0.13 -18.07
N GLN A 140 -8.68 -1.45 -17.91
CA GLN A 140 -7.49 -2.24 -17.67
C GLN A 140 -7.42 -3.35 -18.71
N ALA A 141 -6.25 -3.58 -19.29
CA ALA A 141 -6.00 -4.75 -20.12
C ALA A 141 -4.80 -5.51 -19.55
N ARG A 142 -4.89 -6.84 -19.51
CA ARG A 142 -3.77 -7.71 -19.16
C ARG A 142 -3.63 -8.76 -20.24
N LEU A 143 -2.40 -9.01 -20.66
CA LEU A 143 -2.03 -10.12 -21.53
C LEU A 143 -0.84 -10.84 -20.92
N GLU A 144 -0.89 -12.16 -20.82
CA GLU A 144 0.19 -12.98 -20.30
C GLU A 144 0.36 -14.26 -21.12
N ASN A 145 1.58 -14.78 -21.13
CA ASN A 145 1.94 -16.09 -21.66
C ASN A 145 2.81 -16.84 -20.62
N ASP A 146 3.47 -17.92 -21.03
CA ASP A 146 4.23 -18.77 -20.11
C ASP A 146 5.43 -18.09 -19.42
N SER A 147 5.92 -16.99 -20.00
CA SER A 147 7.15 -16.32 -19.55
C SER A 147 6.95 -14.86 -19.17
N SER A 148 5.97 -14.19 -19.78
CA SER A 148 5.83 -12.74 -19.75
C SER A 148 4.39 -12.29 -19.50
N SER A 149 4.23 -11.11 -18.91
CA SER A 149 2.94 -10.44 -18.75
C SER A 149 3.06 -8.94 -19.00
N LEU A 150 2.04 -8.36 -19.64
CA LEU A 150 1.84 -6.93 -19.83
C LEU A 150 0.50 -6.54 -19.23
N ASP A 151 0.53 -5.65 -18.24
CA ASP A 151 -0.65 -5.03 -17.63
C ASP A 151 -0.66 -3.54 -18.02
N LEU A 152 -1.74 -3.09 -18.66
CA LEU A 152 -1.98 -1.71 -19.06
C LEU A 152 -3.24 -1.20 -18.36
N PHE A 153 -3.24 0.07 -17.95
CA PHE A 153 -4.45 0.69 -17.44
C PHE A 153 -4.48 2.19 -17.75
N TYR A 154 -5.69 2.70 -17.94
CA TYR A 154 -5.97 4.12 -18.07
C TYR A 154 -7.25 4.42 -17.29
N THR A 155 -7.10 5.16 -16.20
CA THR A 155 -8.13 5.26 -15.17
C THR A 155 -8.24 6.66 -14.61
N ARG A 156 -9.34 6.86 -13.89
CA ARG A 156 -9.51 7.95 -12.95
C ARG A 156 -9.57 7.36 -11.54
N PRO A 157 -8.86 7.91 -10.55
CA PRO A 157 -9.00 7.53 -9.14
C PRO A 157 -10.31 8.04 -8.53
N THR A 158 -10.88 7.29 -7.60
CA THR A 158 -12.06 7.73 -6.84
C THR A 158 -11.66 8.68 -5.71
N ALA A 159 -12.36 9.82 -5.61
CA ALA A 159 -12.30 10.72 -4.47
C ALA A 159 -13.37 10.33 -3.42
N ARG A 160 -12.91 9.89 -2.24
CA ARG A 160 -13.78 9.47 -1.15
C ARG A 160 -14.46 10.64 -0.46
N ARG A 161 -15.70 10.45 -0.03
CA ARG A 161 -16.47 11.50 0.64
C ARG A 161 -17.23 10.96 1.85
N VAL A 162 -17.35 11.81 2.85
CA VAL A 162 -18.27 11.62 3.97
C VAL A 162 -19.21 12.83 4.08
N SER A 163 -20.35 12.63 4.73
CA SER A 163 -21.14 13.75 5.25
C SER A 163 -20.58 14.09 6.63
N GLY A 164 -20.39 15.38 6.95
CA GLY A 164 -19.79 15.78 8.22
C GLY A 164 -18.31 15.38 8.33
N ASP A 165 -17.91 15.02 9.56
CA ASP A 165 -16.54 14.64 9.87
C ASP A 165 -16.34 13.11 9.75
N TRP A 166 -15.09 12.69 9.55
CA TRP A 166 -14.75 11.26 9.36
C TRP A 166 -15.15 10.37 10.55
N ILE A 167 -15.27 10.95 11.74
CA ILE A 167 -15.66 10.25 12.97
C ILE A 167 -17.16 9.89 13.00
N ASP A 168 -18.00 10.63 12.28
CA ASP A 168 -19.46 10.48 12.33
C ASP A 168 -19.92 9.20 11.59
N ASN A 169 -19.10 8.71 10.66
CA ASN A 169 -19.45 7.60 9.76
C ASN A 169 -20.73 7.81 8.94
N ASP A 170 -21.08 9.07 8.64
CA ASP A 170 -22.24 9.37 7.80
C ASP A 170 -21.91 9.18 6.31
N PRO A 171 -22.69 8.35 5.60
CA PRO A 171 -22.39 7.98 4.22
C PRO A 171 -22.59 9.14 3.25
N LYS A 172 -21.72 9.22 2.25
CA LYS A 172 -21.87 10.11 1.10
C LYS A 172 -21.30 9.43 -0.13
N LEU A 173 -22.02 9.49 -1.24
CA LEU A 173 -21.56 8.86 -2.47
C LEU A 173 -20.22 9.46 -2.92
N ASP A 174 -19.27 8.57 -3.14
CA ASP A 174 -17.96 8.89 -3.70
C ASP A 174 -18.07 9.50 -5.09
N LYS A 175 -17.12 10.39 -5.40
CA LYS A 175 -17.06 11.08 -6.69
C LYS A 175 -15.87 10.57 -7.48
N GLN A 176 -16.05 10.41 -8.78
CA GLN A 176 -14.91 10.18 -9.67
C GLN A 176 -14.05 11.45 -9.76
N SER A 177 -12.74 11.34 -9.49
CA SER A 177 -11.84 12.49 -9.64
C SER A 177 -11.76 12.95 -11.10
N SER A 178 -11.40 14.22 -11.29
CA SER A 178 -10.99 14.77 -12.59
C SER A 178 -9.55 14.38 -12.98
N ASP A 179 -8.82 13.79 -12.01
CA ASP A 179 -7.44 13.30 -12.16
C ASP A 179 -7.38 12.05 -13.04
N PHE A 180 -6.26 11.90 -13.74
CA PHE A 180 -5.96 10.69 -14.51
C PHE A 180 -4.80 9.93 -13.89
N PHE A 181 -4.93 8.61 -13.88
CA PHE A 181 -3.88 7.69 -13.49
C PHE A 181 -3.79 6.56 -14.49
N TRP A 182 -2.63 6.40 -15.12
CA TRP A 182 -2.39 5.43 -16.17
C TRP A 182 -1.03 4.78 -15.99
N GLY A 183 -0.85 3.63 -16.60
CA GLY A 183 0.44 2.96 -16.50
C GLY A 183 0.51 1.64 -17.24
N ALA A 184 1.75 1.16 -17.30
CA ALA A 184 2.12 -0.11 -17.89
C ALA A 184 3.08 -0.85 -16.96
N TYR A 185 2.84 -2.14 -16.75
CA TYR A 185 3.78 -3.06 -16.12
C TYR A 185 4.10 -4.18 -17.11
N PHE A 186 5.38 -4.37 -17.40
CA PHE A 186 5.88 -5.52 -18.14
C PHE A 186 6.69 -6.40 -17.18
N THR A 187 6.40 -7.69 -17.12
CA THR A 187 7.17 -8.66 -16.32
C THR A 187 7.59 -9.82 -17.22
N THR A 188 8.84 -10.25 -17.11
CA THR A 188 9.36 -11.41 -17.85
C THR A 188 10.27 -12.25 -16.96
N ARG A 189 10.24 -13.57 -17.15
CA ARG A 189 11.26 -14.48 -16.61
C ARG A 189 12.57 -14.30 -17.39
N LEU A 190 13.69 -14.15 -16.70
CA LEU A 190 15.01 -13.98 -17.29
C LEU A 190 15.77 -15.30 -17.45
N THR A 191 15.63 -16.21 -16.50
CA THR A 191 16.40 -17.45 -16.44
C THR A 191 15.50 -18.63 -16.11
N ALA A 192 16.00 -19.85 -16.34
CA ALA A 192 15.35 -21.08 -15.86
C ALA A 192 15.27 -21.14 -14.32
N GLN A 193 16.04 -20.33 -13.59
CA GLN A 193 16.13 -20.29 -12.13
C GLN A 193 15.07 -19.36 -11.50
N ALA A 194 13.99 -19.07 -12.22
CA ALA A 194 12.86 -18.24 -11.78
C ALA A 194 13.19 -16.76 -11.46
N ASP A 195 14.31 -16.24 -11.98
CA ASP A 195 14.61 -14.81 -11.93
C ASP A 195 13.60 -14.04 -12.80
N SER A 196 13.05 -12.95 -12.27
CA SER A 196 12.05 -12.14 -12.95
C SER A 196 12.47 -10.68 -13.00
N LEU A 197 12.35 -10.07 -14.18
CA LEU A 197 12.49 -8.64 -14.39
C LEU A 197 11.10 -8.04 -14.57
N GLN A 198 10.85 -6.93 -13.88
CA GLN A 198 9.66 -6.11 -14.06
C GLN A 198 10.07 -4.68 -14.37
N LEU A 199 9.51 -4.12 -15.43
CA LEU A 199 9.68 -2.72 -15.84
C LEU A 199 8.31 -2.05 -15.81
N TYR A 200 8.25 -0.79 -15.40
CA TYR A 200 6.99 -0.08 -15.39
C TYR A 200 7.13 1.42 -15.60
N LEU A 201 6.05 1.99 -16.12
CA LEU A 201 5.85 3.42 -16.30
C LEU A 201 4.45 3.78 -15.82
N LEU A 202 4.34 4.79 -14.95
CA LEU A 202 3.10 5.26 -14.38
C LEU A 202 3.02 6.78 -14.57
N GLY A 203 1.88 7.29 -14.99
CA GLY A 203 1.60 8.71 -15.05
C GLY A 203 0.43 9.08 -14.14
N ALA A 204 0.61 10.12 -13.35
CA ALA A 204 -0.44 10.76 -12.56
C ALA A 204 -0.56 12.22 -13.01
N ASP A 205 -1.75 12.61 -13.46
CA ASP A 205 -2.16 14.00 -13.73
C ASP A 205 -3.22 14.35 -12.68
N GLU A 206 -2.77 14.91 -11.56
CA GLU A 206 -3.65 15.33 -10.47
C GLU A 206 -3.97 16.82 -10.57
N LYS A 207 -5.18 17.10 -11.03
CA LYS A 207 -5.78 18.44 -11.05
C LYS A 207 -6.31 18.81 -9.67
N ARG A 208 -6.63 17.83 -8.82
CA ARG A 208 -7.12 17.95 -7.44
C ARG A 208 -8.33 18.89 -7.30
N ASP A 209 -9.10 19.09 -8.38
CA ASP A 209 -10.16 20.11 -8.50
C ASP A 209 -9.68 21.53 -8.05
N ARG A 210 -8.38 21.86 -8.26
CA ARG A 210 -7.70 23.09 -7.81
C ARG A 210 -7.20 23.95 -8.99
N PRO A 211 -6.80 25.23 -8.76
CA PRO A 211 -6.19 26.09 -9.78
C PRO A 211 -4.94 25.47 -10.43
N ALA A 212 -4.59 25.92 -11.65
CA ALA A 212 -3.57 25.29 -12.49
C ALA A 212 -2.17 25.19 -11.86
N ASN A 213 -1.84 26.04 -10.89
CA ASN A 213 -0.57 26.07 -10.18
C ASN A 213 -0.56 25.21 -8.90
N GLN A 214 -1.57 24.33 -8.73
CA GLN A 214 -1.60 23.31 -7.68
C GLN A 214 -1.71 21.88 -8.24
N ARG A 215 -1.30 21.71 -9.50
CA ARG A 215 -1.26 20.40 -10.17
C ARG A 215 -0.09 19.56 -9.67
N PHE A 216 -0.30 18.26 -9.63
CA PHE A 216 0.75 17.28 -9.41
C PHE A 216 0.78 16.35 -10.62
N ASP A 217 1.69 16.64 -11.54
CA ASP A 217 1.80 15.99 -12.85
C ASP A 217 3.13 15.24 -12.90
N VAL A 218 3.11 13.94 -12.57
CA VAL A 218 4.34 13.16 -12.42
C VAL A 218 4.35 11.89 -13.26
N LEU A 219 5.53 11.60 -13.81
CA LEU A 219 5.86 10.33 -14.42
C LEU A 219 6.79 9.55 -13.49
N THR A 220 6.39 8.33 -13.18
CA THR A 220 7.14 7.38 -12.36
C THR A 220 7.60 6.23 -13.23
N THR A 221 8.91 6.04 -13.38
CA THR A 221 9.48 4.87 -14.05
C THR A 221 10.25 4.03 -13.06
N GLY A 222 10.20 2.71 -13.22
CA GLY A 222 10.91 1.81 -12.33
C GLY A 222 11.27 0.47 -12.95
N ALA A 223 12.27 -0.16 -12.34
CA ALA A 223 12.75 -1.49 -12.66
C ALA A 223 12.89 -2.31 -11.38
N ARG A 224 12.45 -3.56 -11.43
CA ARG A 224 12.51 -4.50 -10.32
C ARG A 224 13.04 -5.84 -10.78
N LEU A 225 14.06 -6.35 -10.10
CA LEU A 225 14.65 -7.65 -10.32
C LEU A 225 14.44 -8.49 -9.07
N PHE A 226 13.79 -9.65 -9.20
CA PHE A 226 13.42 -10.46 -8.05
C PHE A 226 13.46 -11.96 -8.34
N ARG A 227 13.72 -12.72 -7.27
CA ARG A 227 13.61 -14.18 -7.20
C ARG A 227 12.79 -14.52 -5.97
N ASN A 228 11.72 -15.27 -6.15
CA ASN A 228 10.85 -15.65 -5.05
C ASN A 228 11.55 -16.62 -4.07
N PRO A 229 11.28 -16.53 -2.76
CA PRO A 229 11.81 -17.46 -1.77
C PRO A 229 11.42 -18.91 -2.07
N THR A 230 12.41 -19.80 -2.07
CA THR A 230 12.24 -21.26 -2.16
C THR A 230 13.13 -21.92 -1.12
N ALA A 231 12.69 -23.01 -0.49
CA ALA A 231 13.49 -23.71 0.52
C ALA A 231 14.89 -24.07 0.01
N GLY A 232 15.90 -23.91 0.87
CA GLY A 232 17.30 -24.19 0.54
C GLY A 232 17.93 -23.25 -0.49
N SER A 233 17.37 -22.05 -0.69
CA SER A 233 17.80 -21.15 -1.77
C SER A 233 17.91 -19.69 -1.34
N TRP A 234 18.81 -18.97 -2.03
CA TRP A 234 18.88 -17.51 -1.98
C TRP A 234 17.71 -16.89 -2.74
N HIS A 235 17.17 -15.81 -2.20
CA HIS A 235 16.14 -14.98 -2.81
C HIS A 235 16.51 -13.50 -2.68
N TYR A 236 15.94 -12.69 -3.55
CA TYR A 236 16.15 -11.26 -3.53
C TYR A 236 14.98 -10.51 -4.18
N ASP A 237 14.84 -9.24 -3.82
CA ASP A 237 13.91 -8.29 -4.42
C ASP A 237 14.59 -6.93 -4.41
N THR A 238 14.99 -6.42 -5.58
CA THR A 238 15.54 -5.08 -5.72
C THR A 238 14.68 -4.27 -6.67
N GLU A 239 14.33 -3.04 -6.27
CA GLU A 239 13.47 -2.15 -7.04
C GLU A 239 14.08 -0.74 -7.01
N ALA A 240 14.28 -0.14 -8.18
CA ALA A 240 14.77 1.23 -8.34
C ALA A 240 13.75 2.05 -9.13
N VAL A 241 13.50 3.26 -8.67
CA VAL A 241 12.41 4.12 -9.18
C VAL A 241 12.89 5.55 -9.28
N TYR A 242 12.45 6.21 -10.35
CA TYR A 242 12.65 7.63 -10.58
C TYR A 242 11.31 8.29 -10.90
N GLN A 243 10.99 9.37 -10.19
CA GLN A 243 9.83 10.21 -10.44
C GLN A 243 10.31 11.57 -10.95
N PHE A 244 9.62 12.07 -11.97
CA PHE A 244 9.88 13.40 -12.51
C PHE A 244 8.63 14.05 -13.07
N GLY A 245 8.58 15.38 -13.09
CA GLY A 245 7.43 16.15 -13.57
C GLY A 245 7.28 17.44 -12.80
N ASP A 246 6.05 17.82 -12.48
CA ASP A 246 5.72 19.08 -11.79
C ASP A 246 4.98 18.82 -10.48
N ALA A 247 5.38 19.51 -9.42
CA ALA A 247 4.76 19.44 -8.10
C ALA A 247 4.15 20.77 -7.64
N PRO A 248 3.09 20.75 -6.82
CA PRO A 248 2.50 21.97 -6.31
C PRO A 248 3.44 22.63 -5.30
N ALA A 249 3.61 23.95 -5.43
CA ALA A 249 4.25 24.75 -4.40
C ALA A 249 3.38 24.85 -3.13
N LEU A 250 4.02 25.20 -2.01
CA LEU A 250 3.34 25.40 -0.72
C LEU A 250 2.33 26.55 -0.76
N ASP A 251 2.65 27.63 -1.48
CA ASP A 251 1.76 28.76 -1.69
C ASP A 251 0.91 28.55 -2.94
N ALA A 252 -0.39 28.84 -2.80
CA ALA A 252 -1.38 28.64 -3.84
C ALA A 252 -1.27 29.59 -5.04
N ASN A 253 -0.38 30.58 -5.00
CA ASN A 253 -0.12 31.54 -6.08
C ASN A 253 1.30 31.40 -6.66
N SER A 254 2.16 30.58 -6.05
CA SER A 254 3.50 30.28 -6.57
C SER A 254 3.44 29.44 -7.85
N ALA A 255 4.54 29.45 -8.61
CA ALA A 255 4.75 28.56 -9.73
C ALA A 255 4.87 27.09 -9.26
N LEU A 256 4.66 26.14 -10.17
CA LEU A 256 4.93 24.73 -9.91
C LEU A 256 6.44 24.52 -9.68
N LEU A 257 6.76 23.52 -8.86
CA LEU A 257 8.12 23.09 -8.55
C LEU A 257 8.54 21.99 -9.54
N ASP A 258 9.79 22.02 -10.00
CA ASP A 258 10.36 20.92 -10.79
C ASP A 258 10.54 19.69 -9.87
N HIS A 259 9.84 18.61 -10.19
CA HIS A 259 9.81 17.42 -9.35
C HIS A 259 10.85 16.41 -9.81
N LYS A 260 11.69 15.93 -8.89
CA LYS A 260 12.66 14.84 -9.12
C LYS A 260 12.85 14.03 -7.84
N ALA A 261 12.23 12.85 -7.76
CA ALA A 261 12.34 11.98 -6.61
C ALA A 261 12.86 10.59 -6.97
N ARG A 262 13.44 9.90 -5.99
CA ARG A 262 14.10 8.59 -6.14
C ARG A 262 13.65 7.65 -5.04
N TYR A 263 13.44 6.39 -5.41
CA TYR A 263 13.23 5.32 -4.45
C TYR A 263 14.09 4.11 -4.79
N PHE A 264 14.62 3.47 -3.75
CA PHE A 264 15.35 2.22 -3.87
C PHE A 264 14.91 1.26 -2.76
N HIS A 265 14.62 0.03 -3.16
CA HIS A 265 14.41 -1.10 -2.27
C HIS A 265 15.44 -2.18 -2.57
N LEU A 266 15.96 -2.78 -1.51
CA LEU A 266 16.77 -3.99 -1.56
C LEU A 266 16.30 -4.96 -0.49
N SER A 267 16.11 -6.21 -0.89
CA SER A 267 15.96 -7.35 -0.01
C SER A 267 16.82 -8.47 -0.55
N ILE A 268 17.71 -9.02 0.27
CA ILE A 268 18.51 -10.20 -0.06
C ILE A 268 18.46 -11.13 1.14
N GLY A 269 18.20 -12.41 0.91
CA GLY A 269 18.13 -13.36 2.00
C GLY A 269 18.24 -14.81 1.57
N TYR A 270 18.20 -15.68 2.57
CA TYR A 270 18.23 -17.12 2.38
C TYR A 270 17.02 -17.76 3.08
N SER A 271 16.41 -18.72 2.38
CA SER A 271 15.31 -19.53 2.90
C SER A 271 15.88 -20.89 3.34
N PHE A 272 15.85 -21.17 4.63
CA PHE A 272 16.42 -22.41 5.17
C PHE A 272 15.43 -23.56 5.02
N GLU A 273 15.95 -24.73 4.66
CA GLU A 273 15.20 -25.98 4.67
C GLU A 273 15.20 -26.57 6.10
N ALA A 274 14.35 -26.03 6.95
CA ALA A 274 14.25 -26.41 8.36
C ALA A 274 12.81 -26.29 8.88
N SER A 275 12.56 -26.84 10.07
CA SER A 275 11.30 -26.61 10.80
C SER A 275 11.00 -25.11 10.89
N TRP A 276 9.74 -24.76 10.68
CA TRP A 276 9.23 -23.38 10.59
C TRP A 276 9.69 -22.58 9.36
N GLN A 277 10.37 -23.22 8.39
CA GLN A 277 10.78 -22.60 7.12
C GLN A 277 11.37 -21.18 7.30
N PRO A 278 12.39 -21.00 8.16
CA PRO A 278 12.86 -19.66 8.48
C PRO A 278 13.45 -19.00 7.24
N ARG A 279 13.15 -17.71 7.07
CA ARG A 279 13.70 -16.86 6.01
C ARG A 279 14.30 -15.62 6.63
N LEU A 280 15.63 -15.53 6.61
CA LEU A 280 16.35 -14.35 7.07
C LEU A 280 16.71 -13.49 5.86
N SER A 281 16.42 -12.19 5.92
CA SER A 281 16.72 -11.24 4.85
C SER A 281 17.29 -9.96 5.43
N PHE A 282 18.32 -9.44 4.80
CA PHE A 282 18.68 -8.03 4.91
C PHE A 282 17.70 -7.23 4.06
N ILE A 283 17.21 -6.12 4.60
CA ILE A 283 16.34 -5.17 3.90
C ILE A 283 16.95 -3.78 3.96
N TYR A 284 16.79 -3.02 2.89
CA TYR A 284 17.13 -1.61 2.83
C TYR A 284 16.08 -0.87 2.02
N HIS A 285 15.67 0.29 2.54
CA HIS A 285 14.76 1.20 1.86
C HIS A 285 15.37 2.59 1.86
N TYR A 286 15.42 3.21 0.69
CA TYR A 286 15.76 4.60 0.51
C TYR A 286 14.64 5.30 -0.26
N GLY A 287 14.15 6.40 0.28
CA GLY A 287 13.23 7.32 -0.40
C GLY A 287 13.78 8.73 -0.25
N SER A 288 13.94 9.44 -1.36
CA SER A 288 14.51 10.79 -1.34
C SER A 288 13.67 11.74 -0.49
N GLY A 289 14.38 12.68 0.13
CA GLY A 289 13.79 13.85 0.75
C GLY A 289 14.08 15.11 -0.06
N ASP A 290 13.51 16.22 0.38
CA ASP A 290 13.67 17.56 -0.19
C ASP A 290 15.00 18.17 0.26
N LYS A 291 15.90 18.44 -0.70
CA LYS A 291 17.27 18.87 -0.39
C LYS A 291 17.33 20.32 0.07
N ASP A 292 16.54 21.17 -0.57
CA ASP A 292 16.36 22.56 -0.20
C ASP A 292 14.87 22.89 -0.28
N PRO A 293 14.11 22.81 0.83
CA PRO A 293 12.68 23.10 0.85
C PRO A 293 12.30 24.54 0.49
N LEU A 294 13.29 25.42 0.26
CA LEU A 294 13.12 26.84 -0.07
C LEU A 294 13.41 27.15 -1.53
N ASP A 295 13.85 26.18 -2.34
CA ASP A 295 14.08 26.36 -3.76
C ASP A 295 12.82 26.09 -4.61
N ASN A 296 12.99 26.01 -5.93
CA ASN A 296 11.90 25.73 -6.87
C ASN A 296 11.87 24.26 -7.33
N GLU A 297 12.52 23.35 -6.60
CA GLU A 297 12.49 21.91 -6.85
C GLU A 297 11.66 21.20 -5.76
N SER A 298 11.25 19.98 -6.06
CA SER A 298 10.65 19.06 -5.09
C SER A 298 11.32 17.71 -5.23
N ASN A 299 11.99 17.24 -4.19
CA ASN A 299 12.66 15.93 -4.21
C ASN A 299 11.99 14.85 -3.33
N GLU A 300 10.80 15.13 -2.80
CA GLU A 300 10.01 14.21 -1.99
C GLU A 300 9.31 13.16 -2.85
N LEU A 301 9.46 11.86 -2.54
CA LEU A 301 8.78 10.79 -3.28
C LEU A 301 7.26 10.79 -3.06
N ASP A 302 6.48 10.72 -4.14
CA ASP A 302 5.04 10.45 -4.05
C ASP A 302 4.73 8.94 -4.07
N HIS A 303 3.86 8.51 -3.15
CA HIS A 303 3.52 7.09 -2.97
C HIS A 303 2.48 6.56 -3.97
N LEU A 304 1.91 7.43 -4.79
CA LEU A 304 0.78 7.17 -5.68
C LEU A 304 -0.33 6.45 -4.90
N PHE A 305 -0.70 5.24 -5.34
CA PHE A 305 -1.75 4.43 -4.76
C PHE A 305 -1.23 3.19 -4.03
N GLY A 306 0.05 3.19 -3.65
CA GLY A 306 0.72 2.07 -3.00
C GLY A 306 0.49 1.97 -1.49
N VAL A 307 0.86 0.82 -0.92
CA VAL A 307 0.68 0.55 0.53
C VAL A 307 2.03 0.51 1.25
N PRO A 308 2.27 1.30 2.32
CA PRO A 308 3.54 1.25 3.07
C PRO A 308 3.72 -0.03 3.91
N ARG A 309 2.63 -0.79 4.16
CA ARG A 309 2.60 -1.95 5.08
C ARG A 309 3.78 -2.93 4.94
N PRO A 310 4.09 -3.42 3.72
CA PRO A 310 5.13 -4.42 3.54
C PRO A 310 6.52 -3.91 3.91
N ASP A 311 6.77 -2.60 3.80
CA ASP A 311 8.10 -2.02 3.94
C ASP A 311 8.33 -1.33 5.31
N PHE A 312 7.30 -0.66 5.86
CA PHE A 312 7.46 0.22 7.03
C PHE A 312 6.58 -0.08 8.23
N GLY A 313 5.71 -1.09 8.14
CA GLY A 313 4.85 -1.48 9.25
C GLY A 313 3.40 -1.07 9.07
N PRO A 314 2.52 -1.34 10.05
CA PRO A 314 1.09 -1.03 10.01
C PRO A 314 0.75 0.34 9.43
N THR A 315 -0.45 0.51 8.87
CA THR A 315 -0.84 1.74 8.15
C THR A 315 -2.12 2.39 8.67
N GLY A 316 -2.62 1.93 9.82
CA GLY A 316 -3.78 2.48 10.52
C GLY A 316 -3.36 3.72 11.32
N SER A 317 -3.62 3.74 12.63
CA SER A 317 -3.11 4.82 13.49
C SER A 317 -1.58 4.83 13.61
N PHE A 318 -0.91 3.71 13.32
CA PHE A 318 0.54 3.64 13.15
C PHE A 318 0.95 3.95 11.70
N ARG A 319 1.80 4.97 11.51
CA ARG A 319 2.37 5.43 10.22
C ARG A 319 3.65 6.27 10.42
N ALA A 320 4.52 5.87 11.34
CA ALA A 320 5.71 6.64 11.73
C ALA A 320 6.71 6.83 10.58
N PHE A 321 6.94 5.80 9.77
CA PHE A 321 7.86 5.84 8.63
C PHE A 321 7.15 5.47 7.33
N GLN A 322 7.62 6.05 6.22
CA GLN A 322 7.06 5.89 4.87
C GLN A 322 8.21 5.95 3.85
N ARG A 323 7.93 5.89 2.54
CA ARG A 323 8.99 5.97 1.50
C ARG A 323 9.44 7.41 1.19
N VAL A 324 9.20 8.33 2.11
CA VAL A 324 9.53 9.75 1.97
C VAL A 324 10.61 10.07 2.98
N ASN A 325 11.66 10.74 2.51
CA ASN A 325 12.77 11.20 3.34
C ASN A 325 13.28 10.14 4.32
N THR A 326 13.58 8.95 3.82
CA THR A 326 13.91 7.80 4.67
C THR A 326 15.08 7.03 4.09
N SER A 327 16.05 6.71 4.94
CA SER A 327 17.11 5.73 4.69
C SER A 327 17.07 4.71 5.83
N SER A 328 16.75 3.46 5.55
CA SER A 328 16.44 2.48 6.60
C SER A 328 16.99 1.10 6.27
N PRO A 329 18.18 0.74 6.78
CA PRO A 329 18.64 -0.64 6.82
C PRO A 329 17.89 -1.44 7.89
N GLY A 330 17.80 -2.76 7.68
CA GLY A 330 17.14 -3.64 8.62
C GLY A 330 17.34 -5.12 8.33
N LEU A 331 16.77 -5.92 9.22
CA LEU A 331 16.70 -7.38 9.12
C LEU A 331 15.24 -7.82 9.21
N MET A 332 14.89 -8.84 8.45
CA MET A 332 13.58 -9.48 8.52
C MET A 332 13.72 -10.99 8.64
N LEU A 333 13.14 -11.56 9.68
CA LEU A 333 12.98 -12.99 9.89
C LEU A 333 11.53 -13.36 9.67
N ASN A 334 11.24 -14.17 8.66
CA ASN A 334 9.91 -14.74 8.43
C ASN A 334 9.93 -16.21 8.87
N LEU A 335 8.81 -16.65 9.42
CA LEU A 335 8.62 -17.98 9.99
C LEU A 335 7.24 -18.50 9.57
N GLN A 336 7.13 -19.81 9.39
CA GLN A 336 5.89 -20.53 9.19
C GLN A 336 5.80 -21.69 10.21
N PRO A 337 5.47 -21.40 11.49
CA PRO A 337 5.47 -22.41 12.55
C PRO A 337 4.57 -23.63 12.26
N ALA A 338 3.49 -23.41 11.50
CA ALA A 338 2.58 -24.43 11.00
C ALA A 338 2.04 -24.04 9.63
N ASN A 339 1.45 -24.97 8.89
CA ASN A 339 0.90 -24.71 7.54
C ASN A 339 -0.17 -23.59 7.52
N ASN A 340 -0.78 -23.30 8.66
CA ASN A 340 -1.81 -22.28 8.84
C ASN A 340 -1.37 -21.12 9.75
N ILE A 341 -0.08 -21.02 10.10
CA ILE A 341 0.45 -19.92 10.92
C ILE A 341 1.65 -19.30 10.21
N ASP A 342 1.58 -18.01 9.91
CA ASP A 342 2.73 -17.22 9.45
C ASP A 342 3.08 -16.15 10.48
N ALA A 343 4.39 -15.95 10.69
CA ALA A 343 4.90 -14.98 11.63
C ALA A 343 6.13 -14.28 11.05
N TYR A 344 6.41 -13.07 11.54
CA TYR A 344 7.71 -12.46 11.30
C TYR A 344 8.13 -11.55 12.44
N ILE A 345 9.44 -11.29 12.45
CA ILE A 345 10.10 -10.24 13.20
C ILE A 345 10.85 -9.37 12.21
N ARG A 346 10.70 -8.06 12.31
CA ARG A 346 11.43 -7.08 11.51
C ARG A 346 12.07 -6.06 12.43
N TRP A 347 13.35 -5.81 12.23
CA TRP A 347 14.07 -4.73 12.88
C TRP A 347 14.61 -3.78 11.81
N GLN A 348 14.38 -2.49 11.97
CA GLN A 348 14.79 -1.44 11.04
C GLN A 348 15.38 -0.26 11.79
N ARG A 349 16.31 0.45 11.16
CA ARG A 349 16.99 1.62 11.73
C ARG A 349 16.76 2.85 10.84
N PRO A 350 15.57 3.46 10.86
CA PRO A 350 15.26 4.62 10.02
C PRO A 350 16.09 5.86 10.39
N SER A 351 16.64 6.51 9.37
CA SER A 351 17.18 7.88 9.39
C SER A 351 16.51 8.72 8.31
N LEU A 352 16.60 10.05 8.43
CA LEU A 352 16.27 10.96 7.33
C LEU A 352 17.22 10.76 6.16
N ALA A 353 16.71 10.87 4.93
CA ALA A 353 17.55 10.83 3.73
C ALA A 353 18.15 12.22 3.41
N GLU A 354 17.44 13.27 3.77
CA GLU A 354 17.81 14.67 3.63
C GLU A 354 17.40 15.42 4.92
N GLU A 355 18.39 15.97 5.62
CA GLU A 355 18.19 16.65 6.91
C GLU A 355 17.33 17.91 6.77
N ALA A 356 17.45 18.64 5.65
CA ALA A 356 16.81 19.92 5.43
C ALA A 356 15.28 19.85 5.41
N GLN A 357 14.71 18.73 4.95
CA GLN A 357 13.26 18.53 4.93
C GLN A 357 12.69 18.17 6.31
N GLY A 358 13.50 17.56 7.18
CA GLY A 358 13.04 17.00 8.46
C GLY A 358 12.06 15.82 8.30
N TRP A 359 11.51 15.38 9.43
CA TRP A 359 10.63 14.21 9.50
C TRP A 359 9.16 14.52 9.16
N ARG A 360 8.76 14.43 7.88
CA ARG A 360 7.42 14.88 7.42
C ARG A 360 6.23 14.00 7.80
N THR A 361 6.41 12.73 8.13
CA THR A 361 5.30 11.77 8.37
C THR A 361 4.44 12.11 9.60
N THR A 362 4.85 13.09 10.40
CA THR A 362 4.28 13.44 11.70
C THR A 362 3.45 14.73 11.69
N ARG A 363 3.05 15.24 10.51
CA ARG A 363 2.45 16.59 10.32
C ARG A 363 3.43 17.74 10.64
N TYR A 364 4.72 17.44 10.57
CA TYR A 364 5.81 18.36 10.81
C TYR A 364 6.00 19.34 9.65
N ARG A 365 6.11 20.64 9.97
CA ARG A 365 6.92 21.62 9.24
C ARG A 365 7.96 22.17 10.24
N HIS A 366 8.93 21.35 10.62
CA HIS A 366 10.06 21.85 11.41
C HIS A 366 11.06 22.56 10.51
N PRO A 367 11.92 23.41 11.07
CA PRO A 367 13.23 23.59 10.49
C PRO A 367 13.93 22.23 10.46
N GLY A 368 14.13 21.63 9.28
CA GLY A 368 15.14 20.57 9.15
C GLY A 368 16.53 21.08 9.54
N ASN A 369 17.57 20.29 9.28
CA ASN A 369 18.95 20.61 9.65
C ASN A 369 19.14 20.78 11.18
N LEU A 370 18.65 19.80 11.95
CA LEU A 370 18.83 19.79 13.41
C LEU A 370 20.17 19.22 13.86
N GLY A 371 21.02 18.79 12.92
CA GLY A 371 22.33 18.19 13.21
C GLY A 371 22.25 16.69 13.56
N GLU A 372 21.08 16.08 13.43
CA GLU A 372 20.84 14.65 13.60
C GLU A 372 19.93 14.17 12.46
N ASP A 373 20.05 12.90 12.08
CA ASP A 373 19.19 12.26 11.08
C ASP A 373 18.56 10.95 11.58
N PHE A 374 19.15 10.33 12.61
CA PHE A 374 18.75 9.02 13.10
C PHE A 374 17.48 9.11 13.96
N LEU A 375 16.39 8.53 13.44
CA LEU A 375 15.09 8.57 14.07
C LEU A 375 14.95 7.55 15.21
N GLY A 376 15.68 6.44 15.13
CA GLY A 376 15.64 5.40 16.15
C GLY A 376 15.59 3.99 15.58
N ASP A 377 15.29 3.01 16.42
CA ASP A 377 15.12 1.61 16.03
C ASP A 377 13.64 1.23 16.03
N GLN A 378 13.16 0.59 14.96
CA GLN A 378 11.83 0.03 14.86
C GLN A 378 11.89 -1.50 14.95
N LEU A 379 11.27 -2.07 15.96
CA LEU A 379 11.04 -3.51 16.08
C LEU A 379 9.57 -3.81 15.83
N GLU A 380 9.27 -4.66 14.85
CA GLU A 380 7.92 -5.12 14.56
C GLU A 380 7.83 -6.64 14.63
N THR A 381 6.77 -7.13 15.26
CA THR A 381 6.39 -8.54 15.25
C THR A 381 4.97 -8.71 14.74
N ARG A 382 4.72 -9.82 14.06
CA ARG A 382 3.38 -10.21 13.62
C ARG A 382 3.23 -11.72 13.70
N VAL A 383 2.05 -12.16 14.12
CA VAL A 383 1.59 -13.55 14.00
C VAL A 383 0.21 -13.52 13.37
N ARG A 384 0.01 -14.35 12.34
CA ARG A 384 -1.30 -14.58 11.75
C ARG A 384 -1.61 -16.06 11.75
N TRP A 385 -2.83 -16.37 12.15
CA TRP A 385 -3.37 -17.72 12.24
C TRP A 385 -4.59 -17.85 11.35
N HIS A 386 -4.53 -18.81 10.44
CA HIS A 386 -5.60 -19.18 9.54
C HIS A 386 -6.38 -20.38 10.08
N LEU A 387 -7.70 -20.22 10.19
CA LEU A 387 -8.64 -21.19 10.73
C LEU A 387 -9.68 -21.55 9.67
N PHE A 388 -10.23 -22.76 9.78
CA PHE A 388 -11.32 -23.25 8.92
C PHE A 388 -11.02 -23.06 7.42
N SER A 389 -9.84 -23.51 6.97
CA SER A 389 -9.42 -23.38 5.57
C SER A 389 -9.42 -21.93 5.05
N ASN A 390 -8.92 -20.99 5.86
CA ASN A 390 -8.84 -19.55 5.59
C ASN A 390 -10.17 -18.78 5.65
N LYS A 391 -11.29 -19.42 6.03
CA LYS A 391 -12.56 -18.72 6.29
C LYS A 391 -12.44 -17.74 7.45
N LEU A 392 -11.60 -18.03 8.45
CA LEU A 392 -11.28 -17.09 9.51
C LEU A 392 -9.77 -16.89 9.59
N SER A 393 -9.32 -15.64 9.69
CA SER A 393 -7.93 -15.31 9.99
C SER A 393 -7.86 -14.39 11.20
N ILE A 394 -6.96 -14.69 12.13
CA ILE A 394 -6.62 -13.83 13.27
C ILE A 394 -5.22 -13.30 13.03
N ASP A 395 -5.02 -11.99 13.00
CA ASP A 395 -3.76 -11.31 12.72
C ASP A 395 -3.45 -10.34 13.85
N GLY A 396 -2.42 -10.63 14.64
CA GLY A 396 -1.94 -9.78 15.72
C GLY A 396 -0.55 -9.27 15.42
N GLY A 397 -0.27 -8.02 15.81
CA GLY A 397 1.06 -7.46 15.67
C GLY A 397 1.37 -6.39 16.69
N TYR A 398 2.68 -6.20 16.89
CA TYR A 398 3.26 -5.22 17.80
C TYR A 398 4.37 -4.46 17.08
N VAL A 399 4.47 -3.16 17.31
CA VAL A 399 5.59 -2.32 16.89
C VAL A 399 6.10 -1.52 18.08
N TRP A 400 7.40 -1.53 18.28
CA TRP A 400 8.11 -0.65 19.20
C TRP A 400 9.04 0.25 18.41
N ILE A 401 8.97 1.55 18.68
CA ILE A 401 9.96 2.52 18.25
C ILE A 401 10.75 2.91 19.49
N ASN A 402 12.05 2.58 19.49
CA ASN A 402 13.02 3.10 20.44
C ASN A 402 13.56 4.42 19.87
N ALA A 403 13.22 5.54 20.50
CA ALA A 403 13.54 6.86 19.99
C ALA A 403 15.06 7.07 19.85
N GLY A 404 15.47 7.63 18.71
CA GLY A 404 16.83 8.08 18.46
C GLY A 404 17.02 9.57 18.74
N PRO A 405 18.25 10.08 18.59
CA PRO A 405 18.60 11.47 18.87
C PRO A 405 17.75 12.49 18.12
N TYR A 406 17.36 12.21 16.87
CA TYR A 406 16.48 13.11 16.14
C TYR A 406 15.11 13.24 16.82
N MET A 407 14.52 12.10 17.24
CA MET A 407 13.23 12.10 17.92
C MET A 407 13.30 12.87 19.25
N ASP A 408 14.39 12.71 20.01
CA ASP A 408 14.62 13.48 21.23
C ASP A 408 14.67 15.00 20.97
N LEU A 409 15.36 15.44 19.91
CA LEU A 409 15.45 16.86 19.52
C LEU A 409 14.09 17.48 19.20
N VAL A 410 13.14 16.67 18.71
CA VAL A 410 11.78 17.11 18.39
C VAL A 410 10.78 16.83 19.53
N ASN A 411 11.29 16.56 20.73
CA ASN A 411 10.54 16.23 21.94
C ASN A 411 9.61 15.01 21.77
N LYS A 412 10.08 13.99 21.05
CA LYS A 412 9.38 12.71 20.87
C LYS A 412 10.20 11.57 21.45
N GLY A 413 9.53 10.70 22.20
CA GLY A 413 10.14 9.52 22.81
C GLY A 413 9.64 8.23 22.17
N ASP A 414 9.83 7.13 22.91
CA ASP A 414 9.41 5.80 22.49
C ASP A 414 7.92 5.73 22.13
N SER A 415 7.60 4.83 21.19
CA SER A 415 6.23 4.56 20.80
C SER A 415 5.93 3.07 20.77
N HIS A 416 4.73 2.71 21.20
CA HIS A 416 4.25 1.34 21.21
C HIS A 416 2.94 1.24 20.43
N TYR A 417 2.88 0.36 19.44
CA TYR A 417 1.68 0.10 18.68
C TYR A 417 1.28 -1.36 18.73
N TYR A 418 0.03 -1.63 19.04
CA TYR A 418 -0.53 -2.97 19.06
C TYR A 418 -1.77 -3.00 18.18
N TYR A 419 -1.98 -4.12 17.49
CA TYR A 419 -3.27 -4.41 16.86
C TYR A 419 -3.64 -5.87 16.96
N LEU A 420 -4.95 -6.10 16.98
CA LEU A 420 -5.55 -7.41 16.78
C LEU A 420 -6.65 -7.28 15.73
N GLN A 421 -6.58 -8.10 14.69
CA GLN A 421 -7.49 -8.07 13.57
C GLN A 421 -8.06 -9.46 13.31
N THR A 422 -9.36 -9.52 13.05
CA THR A 422 -10.03 -10.71 12.52
C THR A 422 -10.45 -10.45 11.08
N ILE A 423 -10.36 -11.48 10.24
CA ILE A 423 -10.90 -11.44 8.88
C ILE A 423 -11.73 -12.70 8.65
N LEU A 424 -13.04 -12.54 8.54
CA LEU A 424 -14.00 -13.58 8.19
C LEU A 424 -14.30 -13.52 6.69
N ARG A 425 -14.26 -14.66 6.02
CA ARG A 425 -14.60 -14.85 4.60
C ARG A 425 -15.64 -15.95 4.48
N LEU A 426 -16.76 -15.61 3.87
CA LEU A 426 -17.89 -16.51 3.62
C LEU A 426 -18.19 -16.60 2.13
#